data_AF-A0A3M1RS52-F1
#
_entry.id   AF-A0A3M1RS52-F1
#
_cell.length_a   1.000
_cell.length_b   1.000
_cell.length_c   1.000
_cell.angle_alpha   90.00
_cell.angle_beta   90.00
_cell.angle_gamma   90.00
#
_symmetry.space_group_name_H-M   'P 1'
#
loop_
_entity.id
_entity.type
_entity.pdbx_description
1 polymer ?
#
loop_
_entity_poly.entity_id
_entity_poly.type
_entity_poly.pdbx_seq_one_letter_code
_entity_poly.pdbx_strand_id
1 'polypeptide(L)'
;MSDARQAIAAAREAGADRLAADRLAEAQALLASAEEYLAWANASGYWSARRAAISAKETAFDALLISRKASEAAEAGAEDQR
;
A
#
# COMPACT_ATOMS: atom_id res chain seq x y z
N MET A 1 10.88 -7.38 2.28
CA MET A 1 9.62 -7.22 1.51
C MET A 1 8.39 -7.76 2.21
N SER A 2 8.52 -8.63 3.22
CA SER A 2 7.38 -9.11 4.03
C SER A 2 6.49 -7.96 4.52
N ASP A 3 7.11 -6.91 5.09
CA ASP A 3 6.38 -5.76 5.61
C ASP A 3 5.55 -5.02 4.56
N ALA A 4 6.08 -4.86 3.34
CA ALA A 4 5.36 -4.20 2.24
C ALA A 4 4.16 -5.04 1.78
N ARG A 5 4.34 -6.36 1.66
CA ARG A 5 3.24 -7.29 1.33
C ARG A 5 2.15 -7.27 2.39
N GLN A 6 2.53 -7.29 3.67
CA GLN A 6 1.60 -7.19 4.79
C GLN A 6 0.84 -5.86 4.79
N ALA A 7 1.52 -4.74 4.51
CA ALA A 7 0.87 -3.43 4.41
C ALA A 7 -0.12 -3.36 3.24
N ILE A 8 0.22 -3.91 2.08
CA ILE A 8 -0.69 -3.99 0.92
C ILE A 8 -1.92 -4.85 1.24
N ALA A 9 -1.74 -5.98 1.92
CA ALA A 9 -2.85 -6.83 2.34
C ALA A 9 -3.77 -6.08 3.32
N ALA A 10 -3.20 -5.42 4.33
CA ALA A 10 -3.97 -4.62 5.28
C ALA A 10 -4.74 -3.48 4.62
N ALA A 11 -4.14 -2.80 3.63
CA ALA A 11 -4.81 -1.76 2.86
C ALA A 11 -6.02 -2.33 2.08
N ARG A 12 -5.86 -3.49 1.42
CA ARG A 12 -6.96 -4.19 0.72
C ARG A 12 -8.09 -4.57 1.67
N GLU A 13 -7.76 -5.17 2.82
CA GLU A 13 -8.74 -5.53 3.84
C GLU A 13 -9.53 -4.32 4.35
N ALA A 14 -8.90 -3.14 4.43
CA ALA A 14 -9.56 -1.88 4.76
C ALA A 14 -10.38 -1.27 3.61
N GLY A 15 -10.44 -1.92 2.44
CA GLY A 15 -11.22 -1.46 1.29
C GLY A 15 -10.48 -0.52 0.34
N ALA A 16 -9.14 -0.47 0.39
CA ALA A 16 -8.36 0.40 -0.46
C ALA A 16 -8.55 0.16 -1.95
N ASP A 17 -8.95 -1.05 -2.38
CA ASP A 17 -9.28 -1.33 -3.79
C ASP A 17 -10.41 -0.42 -4.32
N ARG A 18 -11.24 0.13 -3.44
CA ARG A 18 -12.33 1.08 -3.80
C ARG A 18 -12.04 2.50 -3.34
N LEU A 19 -11.51 2.66 -2.13
CA LEU A 19 -11.39 3.96 -1.47
C LEU A 19 -10.05 4.67 -1.76
N ALA A 20 -9.02 3.91 -2.14
CA ALA A 20 -7.67 4.42 -2.37
C ALA A 20 -6.98 3.66 -3.52
N ALA A 21 -7.72 3.33 -4.58
CA ALA A 21 -7.30 2.43 -5.63
C ALA A 21 -5.97 2.85 -6.29
N ASP A 22 -5.81 4.15 -6.55
CA ASP A 22 -4.59 4.71 -7.15
C ASP A 22 -3.36 4.45 -6.28
N ARG A 23 -3.47 4.68 -4.96
CA ARG A 23 -2.37 4.46 -4.01
C ARG A 23 -2.06 2.99 -3.82
N LEU A 24 -3.09 2.15 -3.80
CA LEU A 24 -2.90 0.72 -3.72
C LEU A 24 -2.22 0.15 -4.97
N ALA A 25 -2.58 0.63 -6.16
CA ALA A 25 -1.94 0.26 -7.42
C ALA A 25 -0.47 0.72 -7.47
N GLU A 26 -0.18 1.94 -7.03
CA GLU A 26 1.19 2.45 -6.91
C GLU A 26 2.04 1.60 -5.95
N ALA A 27 1.49 1.25 -4.78
CA ALA A 27 2.19 0.38 -3.82
C ALA A 27 2.53 -1.01 -4.42
N GLN A 28 1.61 -1.58 -5.21
CA GLN A 28 1.83 -2.86 -5.90
C GLN A 28 2.90 -2.74 -7.00
N ALA A 29 2.88 -1.65 -7.78
CA ALA A 29 3.88 -1.40 -8.81
C ALA A 29 5.29 -1.23 -8.20
N LEU A 30 5.40 -0.53 -7.07
CA LEU A 30 6.65 -0.37 -6.34
C LEU A 30 7.16 -1.69 -5.78
N LEU A 31 6.27 -2.55 -5.26
CA LEU A 31 6.65 -3.89 -4.80
C LEU A 31 7.13 -4.77 -5.96
N ALA A 32 6.45 -4.74 -7.10
CA ALA A 32 6.87 -5.46 -8.30
C ALA A 32 8.26 -4.99 -8.77
N SER A 33 8.47 -3.68 -8.81
CA SER A 33 9.79 -3.09 -9.11
C SER A 33 10.86 -3.54 -8.13
N ALA A 34 10.53 -3.63 -6.83
CA ALA A 34 11.45 -4.10 -5.81
C ALA A 34 11.86 -5.56 -6.04
N GLU A 35 10.90 -6.42 -6.42
CA GLU A 35 11.12 -7.83 -6.75
C GLU A 35 11.98 -7.97 -8.01
N GLU A 36 11.73 -7.16 -9.04
CA GLU A 36 12.57 -7.08 -10.24
C GLU A 36 14.00 -6.68 -9.89
N TYR A 37 14.20 -5.58 -9.14
CA TYR A 37 15.53 -5.14 -8.74
C TYR A 37 16.29 -6.21 -7.97
N LEU A 38 15.61 -7.04 -7.18
CA LEU A 38 16.22 -8.15 -6.45
C LEU A 38 16.56 -9.33 -7.37
N ALA A 39 15.71 -9.64 -8.35
CA ALA A 39 15.92 -10.73 -9.29
C ALA A 39 17.13 -10.52 -10.20
N TRP A 40 17.40 -9.26 -10.58
CA TRP A 40 18.54 -8.88 -11.41
C TRP A 40 19.76 -8.40 -10.59
N ALA A 41 19.74 -8.56 -9.27
CA ALA A 41 20.69 -7.90 -8.38
C ALA A 41 22.08 -8.54 -8.31
N ASN A 42 23.09 -7.71 -8.59
CA ASN A 42 24.39 -7.70 -7.89
C ASN A 42 24.27 -6.75 -6.65
N ALA A 43 25.35 -6.42 -5.93
CA ALA A 43 25.29 -5.59 -4.72
C ALA A 43 24.50 -4.25 -4.84
N SER A 44 24.51 -3.61 -6.01
CA SER A 44 23.75 -2.37 -6.26
C SER A 44 22.24 -2.59 -6.41
N GLY A 45 21.79 -3.76 -6.88
CA GLY A 45 20.37 -4.08 -7.05
C GLY A 45 19.65 -4.23 -5.72
N TYR A 46 20.37 -4.64 -4.67
CA TYR A 46 19.82 -4.75 -3.31
C TYR A 46 19.38 -3.38 -2.75
N TRP A 47 20.16 -2.32 -2.98
CA TRP A 47 19.80 -0.97 -2.52
C TRP A 47 18.55 -0.44 -3.23
N SER A 48 18.46 -0.63 -4.54
CA SER A 48 17.27 -0.27 -5.32
C SER A 48 16.04 -1.06 -4.87
N ALA A 49 16.19 -2.39 -4.69
CA ALA A 49 15.13 -3.26 -4.19
C ALA A 49 14.67 -2.82 -2.79
N ARG A 50 15.61 -2.50 -1.89
CA ARG A 50 15.30 -2.03 -0.53
C ARG A 50 14.53 -0.71 -0.57
N ARG A 51 14.98 0.25 -1.37
CA ARG A 51 14.32 1.56 -1.51
C ARG A 51 12.91 1.39 -2.07
N ALA A 52 12.75 0.64 -3.16
CA ALA A 52 11.46 0.36 -3.76
C ALA A 52 10.51 -0.34 -2.78
N ALA A 53 11.00 -1.30 -1.99
CA ALA A 53 10.20 -1.98 -0.96
C ALA A 53 9.78 -1.05 0.19
N ILE A 54 10.61 -0.08 0.58
CA ILE A 54 10.24 0.92 1.59
C ILE A 54 9.14 1.82 1.03
N SER A 55 9.32 2.34 -0.19
CA SER A 55 8.29 3.16 -0.84
C SER A 55 6.97 2.40 -1.01
N ALA A 56 7.01 1.13 -1.43
CA ALA A 56 5.81 0.28 -1.52
C ALA A 56 5.07 0.19 -0.18
N LYS A 57 5.82 0.03 0.93
CA LYS A 57 5.25 -0.03 2.28
C LYS A 57 4.61 1.30 2.68
N GLU A 58 5.30 2.42 2.46
CA GLU A 58 4.80 3.76 2.80
C GLU A 58 3.53 4.09 2.01
N THR A 59 3.53 3.86 0.69
CA THR A 59 2.35 4.06 -0.14
C THR A 59 1.17 3.15 0.26
N ALA A 60 1.45 1.91 0.67
CA ALA A 60 0.41 1.02 1.19
C ALA A 60 -0.20 1.53 2.51
N PHE A 61 0.62 2.12 3.40
CA PHE A 61 0.11 2.76 4.61
C PHE A 61 -0.75 3.99 4.30
N ASP A 62 -0.38 4.78 3.30
CA ASP A 62 -1.22 5.90 2.84
C ASP A 62 -2.57 5.40 2.34
N ALA A 63 -2.58 4.33 1.52
CA ALA A 63 -3.82 3.71 1.03
C ALA A 63 -4.70 3.20 2.19
N LEU A 64 -4.09 2.55 3.19
CA LEU A 64 -4.77 2.10 4.40
C LEU A 64 -5.40 3.27 5.16
N LEU A 65 -4.65 4.35 5.37
CA LEU A 65 -5.12 5.51 6.11
C LEU A 65 -6.28 6.22 5.40
N ILE A 66 -6.18 6.40 4.08
CA ILE A 66 -7.26 6.97 3.26
C ILE A 66 -8.52 6.11 3.40
N SER A 67 -8.37 4.79 3.29
CA SER A 67 -9.50 3.86 3.34
C SER A 67 -10.18 3.86 4.71
N ARG A 68 -9.40 3.86 5.81
CA ARG A 68 -9.96 3.97 7.16
C ARG A 68 -10.72 5.28 7.37
N LYS A 69 -10.12 6.41 6.98
CA LYS A 69 -10.79 7.72 7.09
C LYS A 69 -12.08 7.79 6.28
N ALA A 70 -12.09 7.23 5.07
CA ALA A 70 -13.28 7.21 4.24
C ALA A 70 -14.38 6.29 4.82
N SER A 71 -14.01 5.14 5.41
CA SER A 71 -14.95 4.26 6.11
C SER A 71 -15.53 4.92 7.36
N GLU A 72 -14.69 5.53 8.20
CA GLU A 72 -15.13 6.26 9.39
C GLU A 72 -16.08 7.43 9.04
N ALA A 73 -15.79 8.18 7.97
CA ALA A 73 -16.67 9.24 7.49
C ALA A 73 -18.02 8.72 7.00
N ALA A 74 -18.05 7.54 6.36
CA ALA A 74 -19.28 6.90 5.93
C ALA A 74 -20.13 6.41 7.10
N GLU A 75 -19.51 5.88 8.15
CA GLU A 75 -20.17 5.45 9.39
C GLU A 75 -20.76 6.64 10.16
N ALA A 76 -19.99 7.72 10.34
CA ALA A 76 -20.45 8.93 11.02
C ALA A 76 -21.65 9.60 10.30
N GLY A 77 -21.65 9.61 8.97
CA GLY A 77 -22.77 10.12 8.18
C GLY A 77 -24.04 9.26 8.22
N ALA A 78 -23.92 7.99 8.63
CA ALA A 78 -25.05 7.07 8.79
C ALA A 78 -25.69 7.14 10.19
N GLU A 79 -24.94 7.57 11.21
CA GLU A 79 -25.43 7.78 12.58
C GLU A 79 -26.23 9.08 12.72
N ASP A 80 -25.85 10.15 11.99
CA ASP A 80 -26.54 11.46 12.01
C ASP A 80 -27.94 11.43 11.35
N GLN A 81 -28.30 10.34 10.67
CA GLN A 81 -29.57 10.17 9.93
C GLN A 81 -30.57 9.24 10.63
N ARG A 82 -30.33 8.83 11.88
CA ARG A 82 -31.22 7.97 12.68
C ARG A 82 -31.82 8.71 13.86
#